data_AF-A0A352Y542-F1
#
_entry.id   AF-A0A352Y542-F1
#
_cell.length_a   1.000
_cell.length_b   1.000
_cell.length_c   1.000
_cell.angle_alpha   90.00
_cell.angle_beta   90.00
_cell.angle_gamma   90.00
#
_symmetry.space_group_name_H-M   'P 1'
#
loop_
_entity.id
_entity.type
_entity.pdbx_description
1 polymer ?
#
loop_
_entity_poly.entity_id
_entity_poly.type
_entity_poly.pdbx_seq_one_letter_code
_entity_poly.pdbx_strand_id
1 'polypeptide(L)'
;IICGALNIKQGDKVPLALVGAKVGDLTIGEKKTMGYFSQGMLCSPRELGIGNDHSGIYILDPETALGLKLVDVLGEVVLEFAIKANRGDLSSIIGIAREVAALTKQELRIPQVNLHEQGKPAAEMIQVTVEDTDLCPRYSARIISGITIGPSPEWMGRRLLAAGMRPINNVVDITNYVMLEFGQPLHGFDYELVRQQHIIVRRAH
;
A
#
# COMPACT_ATOMS: atom_id res chain seq x y z
N ILE A 1 -20.08 -2.72 25.15
CA ILE A 1 -19.31 -1.62 24.51
C ILE A 1 -20.26 -0.85 23.64
N ILE A 2 -20.30 0.48 23.75
CA ILE A 2 -21.16 1.35 22.95
C ILE A 2 -20.33 1.87 21.79
N CYS A 3 -20.82 1.70 20.56
CA CYS A 3 -20.16 2.18 19.34
C CYS A 3 -21.18 2.92 18.48
N GLY A 4 -20.79 4.08 17.95
CA GLY A 4 -21.62 4.89 17.04
C GLY A 4 -21.30 4.72 15.56
N ALA A 5 -20.33 3.86 15.21
CA ALA A 5 -19.95 3.63 13.82
C ALA A 5 -21.05 2.89 13.07
N LEU A 6 -21.30 3.30 11.83
CA LEU A 6 -22.40 2.76 11.00
C LEU A 6 -21.99 1.54 10.17
N ASN A 7 -20.69 1.23 10.12
CA ASN A 7 -20.13 0.20 9.26
C ASN A 7 -20.06 -1.19 9.91
N ILE A 8 -20.52 -1.36 11.15
CA ILE A 8 -20.47 -2.62 11.89
C ILE A 8 -21.83 -3.33 11.90
N LYS A 9 -21.80 -4.66 11.93
CA LYS A 9 -22.98 -5.53 12.10
C LYS A 9 -22.70 -6.67 13.07
N GLN A 10 -23.75 -7.33 13.53
CA GLN A 10 -23.63 -8.52 14.37
C GLN A 10 -22.84 -9.61 13.64
N GLY A 11 -21.85 -10.18 14.31
CA GLY A 11 -20.97 -11.23 13.77
C GLY A 11 -19.62 -10.71 13.26
N ASP A 12 -19.44 -9.40 13.10
CA ASP A 12 -18.15 -8.84 12.70
C ASP A 12 -17.09 -9.05 13.79
N LYS A 13 -15.87 -9.42 13.37
CA LYS A 13 -14.70 -9.46 14.23
C LYS A 13 -14.02 -8.10 14.17
N VAL A 14 -13.75 -7.50 15.33
CA VAL A 14 -13.27 -6.11 15.42
C VAL A 14 -12.19 -5.97 16.49
N PRO A 15 -11.23 -5.04 16.32
CA PRO A 15 -10.27 -4.69 17.35
C PRO A 15 -10.96 -4.03 18.54
N LEU A 16 -10.77 -4.62 19.72
CA LEU A 16 -11.31 -4.14 20.99
C LEU A 16 -10.18 -3.66 21.90
N ALA A 17 -10.17 -2.38 22.22
CA ALA A 17 -9.37 -1.83 23.30
C ALA A 17 -10.14 -1.95 24.62
N LEU A 18 -9.63 -2.79 25.53
CA LEU A 18 -10.19 -3.00 26.87
C LEU A 18 -9.85 -1.83 27.80
N VAL A 19 -10.57 -1.73 28.92
CA VAL A 19 -10.27 -0.75 29.98
C VAL A 19 -8.81 -0.89 30.42
N GLY A 20 -8.10 0.24 30.50
CA GLY A 20 -6.67 0.31 30.79
C GLY A 20 -5.76 0.28 29.55
N ALA A 21 -6.28 -0.06 28.37
CA ALA A 21 -5.51 -0.01 27.13
C ALA A 21 -5.18 1.44 26.74
N LYS A 22 -4.03 1.62 26.08
CA LYS A 22 -3.65 2.89 25.43
C LYS A 22 -3.79 2.75 23.92
N VAL A 23 -4.53 3.66 23.31
CA VAL A 23 -4.79 3.72 21.86
C VAL A 23 -4.41 5.13 21.39
N GLY A 24 -3.29 5.25 20.69
CA GLY A 24 -2.65 6.56 20.50
C GLY A 24 -2.40 7.24 21.84
N ASP A 25 -2.88 8.48 21.99
CA ASP A 25 -2.78 9.27 23.21
C ASP A 25 -3.91 9.00 24.23
N LEU A 26 -4.90 8.18 23.87
CA LEU A 26 -6.08 7.92 24.68
C LEU A 26 -5.88 6.71 25.59
N THR A 27 -6.14 6.86 26.89
CA THR A 27 -6.29 5.71 27.81
C THR A 27 -7.77 5.35 27.93
N ILE A 28 -8.11 4.09 27.69
CA ILE A 28 -9.49 3.62 27.70
C ILE A 28 -9.96 3.43 29.14
N GLY A 29 -11.02 4.14 29.50
CA GLY A 29 -11.71 4.01 30.78
C GLY A 29 -13.14 3.52 30.60
N GLU A 30 -13.74 3.05 31.69
CA GLU A 30 -15.18 2.79 31.71
C GLU A 30 -15.95 4.12 31.63
N LYS A 31 -16.93 4.20 30.73
CA LYS A 31 -17.79 5.38 30.58
C LYS A 31 -19.25 4.98 30.61
N LYS A 32 -20.08 5.76 31.30
CA LYS A 32 -21.54 5.64 31.25
C LYS A 32 -22.08 6.58 30.19
N THR A 33 -22.83 6.07 29.23
CA THR A 33 -23.41 6.85 28.14
C THR A 33 -24.80 6.30 27.82
N MET A 34 -25.78 7.19 27.67
CA MET A 34 -27.19 6.83 27.40
C MET A 34 -27.77 5.79 28.39
N GLY A 35 -27.34 5.83 29.66
CA GLY A 35 -27.78 4.89 30.70
C GLY A 35 -27.02 3.56 30.74
N TYR A 36 -26.19 3.25 29.74
CA TYR A 36 -25.43 2.01 29.63
C TYR A 36 -23.95 2.22 29.96
N PHE A 37 -23.31 1.18 30.49
CA PHE A 37 -21.86 1.17 30.72
C PHE A 37 -21.11 0.66 29.47
N SER A 38 -20.09 1.40 29.04
CA SER A 38 -19.14 0.97 28.01
C SER A 38 -17.79 0.67 28.64
N GLN A 39 -17.40 -0.61 28.59
CA GLN A 39 -16.17 -1.15 29.19
C GLN A 39 -15.08 -1.39 28.14
N GLY A 40 -14.92 -0.44 27.23
CA GLY A 40 -13.95 -0.55 26.13
C GLY A 40 -14.32 0.32 24.94
N MET A 41 -13.52 0.21 23.89
CA MET A 41 -13.66 0.96 22.64
C MET A 41 -13.35 0.04 21.45
N LEU A 42 -14.24 0.06 20.44
CA LEU A 42 -13.93 -0.52 19.14
C LEU A 42 -13.05 0.45 18.36
N CYS A 43 -12.00 -0.04 17.71
CA CYS A 43 -10.99 0.85 17.12
C CYS A 43 -11.11 0.94 15.59
N SER A 44 -10.99 2.16 15.07
CA SER A 44 -10.82 2.50 13.66
C SER A 44 -9.36 2.28 13.20
N PRO A 45 -9.10 2.19 11.88
CA PRO A 45 -7.74 2.12 11.34
C PRO A 45 -6.84 3.27 11.81
N ARG A 46 -7.40 4.49 11.91
CA ARG A 46 -6.69 5.68 12.40
C ARG A 46 -6.25 5.54 13.86
N GLU A 47 -7.14 5.08 14.73
CA GLU A 47 -6.83 4.91 16.15
C GLU A 47 -5.75 3.84 16.38
N LEU A 48 -5.71 2.83 15.52
CA LEU A 48 -4.72 1.76 15.55
C LEU A 48 -3.39 2.14 14.89
N GLY A 49 -3.30 3.29 14.21
CA GLY A 49 -2.12 3.70 13.47
C GLY A 49 -1.84 2.87 12.21
N ILE A 50 -2.82 2.10 11.72
CA ILE A 50 -2.70 1.22 10.55
C ILE A 50 -3.39 1.78 9.29
N GLY A 51 -3.85 3.03 9.35
CA GLY A 51 -4.49 3.72 8.23
C GLY A 51 -4.97 5.12 8.62
N ASN A 52 -5.52 5.86 7.66
CA ASN A 52 -6.11 7.19 7.90
C ASN A 52 -7.64 7.17 7.94
N ASP A 53 -8.24 6.02 7.66
CA ASP A 53 -9.68 5.87 7.69
C ASP A 53 -10.20 6.00 9.13
N HIS A 54 -11.18 6.88 9.28
CA HIS A 54 -11.90 7.17 10.51
C HIS A 54 -13.43 7.15 10.28
N SER A 55 -13.87 6.69 9.10
CA SER A 55 -15.29 6.60 8.75
C SER A 55 -15.99 5.47 9.52
N GLY A 56 -15.23 4.52 10.08
CA GLY A 56 -15.78 3.40 10.82
C GLY A 56 -14.75 2.55 11.56
N ILE A 57 -15.21 1.44 12.10
CA ILE A 57 -14.40 0.45 12.82
C ILE A 57 -13.66 -0.44 11.82
N TYR A 58 -12.44 -0.84 12.17
CA TYR A 58 -11.71 -1.81 11.38
C TYR A 58 -12.32 -3.21 11.54
N ILE A 59 -12.76 -3.82 10.43
CA ILE A 59 -13.36 -5.15 10.43
C ILE A 59 -12.26 -6.16 10.06
N LEU A 60 -12.00 -7.10 10.96
CA LEU A 60 -11.04 -8.18 10.80
C LEU A 60 -11.58 -9.29 9.91
N ASP A 61 -10.68 -10.13 9.40
CA ASP A 61 -11.05 -11.37 8.71
C ASP A 61 -12.00 -12.21 9.60
N PRO A 62 -13.13 -12.70 9.06
CA PRO A 62 -14.09 -13.55 9.79
C PRO A 62 -13.48 -14.81 10.39
N GLU A 63 -12.33 -15.28 9.93
CA GLU A 63 -11.63 -16.46 10.46
C GLU A 63 -10.67 -16.13 11.62
N THR A 64 -10.41 -14.84 11.89
CA THR A 64 -9.49 -14.40 12.97
C THR A 64 -9.92 -14.93 14.33
N ALA A 65 -9.09 -15.69 15.05
CA ALA A 65 -9.49 -16.19 16.37
C ALA A 65 -9.70 -15.05 17.38
N LEU A 66 -10.75 -15.16 18.21
CA LEU A 66 -11.06 -14.17 19.23
C LEU A 66 -10.09 -14.27 20.42
N GLY A 67 -9.83 -13.14 21.09
CA GLY A 67 -8.96 -13.08 22.27
C GLY A 67 -7.46 -13.01 21.96
N LEU A 68 -7.07 -13.04 20.68
CA LEU A 68 -5.70 -12.77 20.28
C LEU A 68 -5.31 -11.31 20.54
N LYS A 69 -4.03 -11.08 20.84
CA LYS A 69 -3.52 -9.71 20.85
C LYS A 69 -3.52 -9.21 19.41
N LEU A 70 -3.95 -7.98 19.19
CA LEU A 70 -4.04 -7.42 17.85
C LEU A 70 -2.67 -7.37 17.14
N VAL A 71 -1.58 -7.18 17.89
CA VAL A 71 -0.22 -7.22 17.36
C VAL A 71 0.16 -8.59 16.78
N ASP A 72 -0.40 -9.69 17.31
CA ASP A 72 -0.13 -11.03 16.79
C ASP A 72 -0.89 -11.28 15.48
N VAL A 73 -1.93 -10.49 15.20
CA VAL A 73 -2.78 -10.58 14.00
C VAL A 73 -2.34 -9.58 12.92
N LEU A 74 -2.03 -8.34 13.33
CA LEU A 74 -1.77 -7.22 12.43
C LEU A 74 -0.37 -6.63 12.54
N GLY A 75 0.38 -6.99 13.59
CA GLY A 75 1.70 -6.42 13.83
C GLY A 75 2.70 -6.86 12.77
N GLU A 76 3.59 -5.93 12.41
CA GLU A 76 4.66 -6.16 11.45
C GLU A 76 5.95 -5.52 11.98
N VAL A 77 7.08 -6.18 11.74
CA VAL A 77 8.40 -5.63 12.10
C VAL A 77 8.92 -4.86 10.90
N VAL A 78 9.08 -3.55 11.06
CA VAL A 78 9.66 -2.68 10.03
C VAL A 78 11.12 -2.41 10.35
N LEU A 79 12.00 -2.74 9.41
CA LEU A 79 13.42 -2.45 9.49
C LEU A 79 13.73 -1.21 8.65
N GLU A 80 14.23 -0.17 9.30
CA GLU A 80 14.68 1.05 8.63
C GLU A 80 16.18 0.97 8.31
N PHE A 81 16.53 1.21 7.05
CA PHE A 81 17.91 1.12 6.58
C PHE A 81 18.42 2.49 6.14
N ALA A 82 19.58 2.89 6.68
CA ALA A 82 20.35 4.01 6.15
C ALA A 82 21.22 3.52 4.97
N ILE A 83 20.67 3.59 3.75
CA ILE A 83 21.35 3.12 2.53
C ILE A 83 22.38 4.17 2.08
N LYS A 84 23.62 3.72 1.89
CA LYS A 84 24.70 4.57 1.36
C LYS A 84 24.61 4.70 -0.16
N ALA A 85 25.09 5.81 -0.70
CA ALA A 85 25.00 6.13 -2.13
C ALA A 85 25.59 5.06 -3.08
N ASN A 86 26.58 4.29 -2.62
CA ASN A 86 27.19 3.21 -3.40
C ASN A 86 26.36 1.92 -3.47
N ARG A 87 25.23 1.83 -2.74
CA ARG A 87 24.36 0.66 -2.66
C ARG A 87 22.91 0.98 -3.05
N GLY A 88 22.73 1.70 -4.16
CA GLY A 88 21.39 1.99 -4.69
C GLY A 88 20.58 0.73 -5.04
N ASP A 89 21.24 -0.40 -5.23
CA ASP A 89 20.62 -1.71 -5.38
C ASP A 89 19.80 -2.15 -4.16
N LEU A 90 20.10 -1.62 -2.97
CA LEU A 90 19.37 -1.91 -1.72
C LEU A 90 18.13 -1.04 -1.52
N SER A 91 17.84 -0.12 -2.44
CA SER A 91 16.67 0.78 -2.36
C SER A 91 15.35 0.10 -2.78
N SER A 92 15.28 -1.23 -2.73
CA SER A 92 14.08 -2.01 -3.03
C SER A 92 14.02 -3.30 -2.21
N ILE A 93 12.81 -3.84 -2.05
CA ILE A 93 12.59 -5.10 -1.34
C ILE A 93 13.33 -6.25 -2.01
N ILE A 94 13.29 -6.35 -3.34
CA ILE A 94 14.03 -7.39 -4.08
C ILE A 94 15.54 -7.19 -3.92
N GLY A 95 16.02 -5.95 -3.89
CA GLY A 95 17.41 -5.60 -3.63
C GLY A 95 17.92 -6.11 -2.29
N ILE A 96 17.18 -5.78 -1.22
CA ILE A 96 17.46 -6.25 0.15
C ILE A 96 17.36 -7.77 0.23
N ALA A 97 16.30 -8.36 -0.34
CA ALA A 97 16.11 -9.81 -0.34
C ALA A 97 17.26 -10.54 -1.04
N ARG A 98 17.81 -9.96 -2.11
CA ARG A 98 18.99 -10.49 -2.80
C ARG A 98 20.23 -10.49 -1.91
N GLU A 99 20.47 -9.42 -1.17
CA GLU A 99 21.57 -9.33 -0.21
C GLU A 99 21.41 -10.38 0.91
N VAL A 100 20.21 -10.49 1.48
CA VAL A 100 19.90 -11.47 2.52
C VAL A 100 20.07 -12.90 2.00
N ALA A 101 19.61 -13.19 0.78
CA ALA A 101 19.78 -14.49 0.15
C ALA A 101 21.27 -14.86 -0.01
N ALA A 102 22.11 -13.90 -0.43
CA ALA A 102 23.55 -14.10 -0.53
C ALA A 102 24.21 -14.37 0.84
N LEU A 103 23.84 -13.62 1.87
CA LEU A 103 24.38 -13.77 3.23
C LEU A 103 23.96 -15.10 3.88
N THR A 104 22.72 -15.52 3.66
CA THR A 104 22.13 -16.72 4.29
C THR A 104 22.29 -17.98 3.44
N LYS A 105 22.83 -17.84 2.22
CA LYS A 105 22.94 -18.91 1.22
C LYS A 105 21.60 -19.58 0.88
N GLN A 106 20.55 -18.76 0.86
CA GLN A 106 19.18 -19.19 0.52
C GLN A 106 18.84 -18.79 -0.91
N GLU A 107 17.79 -19.41 -1.45
CA GLU A 107 17.27 -19.06 -2.78
C GLU A 107 16.47 -17.75 -2.73
N LEU A 108 16.77 -16.83 -3.65
CA LEU A 108 15.96 -15.63 -3.86
C LEU A 108 14.73 -16.00 -4.69
N ARG A 109 13.54 -15.75 -4.15
CA ARG A 109 12.28 -15.89 -4.88
C ARG A 109 11.80 -14.53 -5.36
N ILE A 110 11.74 -14.37 -6.68
CA ILE A 110 11.23 -13.16 -7.33
C ILE A 110 9.78 -13.41 -7.76
N PRO A 111 8.85 -12.48 -7.54
CA PRO A 111 7.48 -12.59 -8.04
C PRO A 111 7.46 -12.84 -9.55
N GLN A 112 6.79 -13.91 -9.99
CA GLN A 112 6.59 -14.18 -11.42
C GLN A 112 5.36 -13.44 -11.93
N VAL A 113 5.53 -12.72 -13.03
CA VAL A 113 4.44 -11.98 -13.68
C VAL A 113 3.89 -12.82 -14.81
N ASN A 114 2.66 -13.34 -14.63
CA ASN A 114 1.89 -13.93 -15.71
C ASN A 114 0.99 -12.86 -16.31
N LEU A 115 1.21 -12.57 -17.58
CA LEU A 115 0.61 -11.42 -18.25
C LEU A 115 -0.33 -11.90 -19.34
N HIS A 116 -1.61 -11.51 -19.25
CA HIS A 116 -2.59 -11.78 -20.29
C HIS A 116 -2.87 -10.47 -21.03
N GLU A 117 -2.44 -10.41 -22.28
CA GLU A 117 -2.63 -9.22 -23.12
C GLU A 117 -3.91 -9.33 -23.94
N GLN A 118 -4.62 -8.21 -24.09
CA GLN A 118 -5.84 -8.10 -24.88
C GLN A 118 -5.86 -6.74 -25.58
N GLY A 119 -6.64 -6.65 -26.66
CA GLY A 119 -6.81 -5.42 -27.42
C GLY A 119 -5.71 -5.19 -28.45
N LYS A 120 -5.54 -3.92 -28.83
CA LYS A 120 -4.54 -3.51 -29.83
C LYS A 120 -3.16 -3.38 -29.20
N PRO A 121 -2.07 -3.64 -29.96
CA PRO A 121 -0.72 -3.34 -29.51
C PRO A 121 -0.57 -1.88 -29.10
N ALA A 122 0.10 -1.62 -27.97
CA ALA A 122 0.34 -0.25 -27.51
C ALA A 122 1.08 0.61 -28.55
N ALA A 123 1.96 0.00 -29.35
CA ALA A 123 2.69 0.67 -30.43
C ALA A 123 1.80 1.27 -31.54
N GLU A 124 0.55 0.80 -31.67
CA GLU A 124 -0.44 1.36 -32.60
C GLU A 124 -1.29 2.48 -31.96
N MET A 125 -1.17 2.66 -30.65
CA MET A 125 -2.04 3.54 -29.86
C MET A 125 -1.30 4.74 -29.26
N ILE A 126 -0.03 4.57 -28.88
CA ILE A 126 0.81 5.63 -28.32
C ILE A 126 2.15 5.65 -29.05
N GLN A 127 2.58 6.82 -29.47
CA GLN A 127 3.93 7.06 -29.96
C GLN A 127 4.82 7.53 -28.80
N VAL A 128 6.04 7.00 -28.75
CA VAL A 128 7.08 7.46 -27.83
C VAL A 128 8.32 7.82 -28.64
N THR A 129 8.82 9.03 -28.45
CA THR A 129 10.06 9.50 -29.06
C THR A 129 10.99 9.99 -27.97
N VAL A 130 12.24 9.50 -28.00
CA VAL A 130 13.29 9.95 -27.09
C VAL A 130 14.30 10.73 -27.92
N GLU A 131 14.31 12.06 -27.76
CA GLU A 131 15.22 12.94 -28.50
C GLU A 131 16.59 12.99 -27.81
N ASP A 132 16.61 13.09 -26.48
CA ASP A 132 17.84 13.16 -25.67
C ASP A 132 18.25 11.78 -25.15
N THR A 133 18.65 10.91 -26.08
CA THR A 133 19.04 9.51 -25.78
C THR A 133 20.28 9.39 -24.89
N ASP A 134 21.09 10.45 -24.76
CA ASP A 134 22.24 10.53 -23.86
C ASP A 134 21.83 10.60 -22.38
N LEU A 135 20.70 11.27 -22.08
CA LEU A 135 20.15 11.38 -20.73
C LEU A 135 19.08 10.34 -20.42
N CYS A 136 18.34 9.91 -21.45
CA CYS A 136 17.32 8.90 -21.33
C CYS A 136 17.62 7.74 -22.30
N PRO A 137 18.43 6.75 -21.90
CA PRO A 137 18.79 5.65 -22.79
C PRO A 137 17.59 4.73 -23.10
N ARG A 138 16.53 4.79 -22.28
CA ARG A 138 15.32 3.99 -22.46
C ARG A 138 14.10 4.66 -21.84
N TYR A 139 13.03 4.76 -22.63
CA TYR A 139 11.69 5.07 -22.17
C TYR A 139 10.73 4.05 -22.76
N SER A 140 9.88 3.44 -21.92
CA SER A 140 8.88 2.48 -22.37
C SER A 140 7.53 2.83 -21.78
N ALA A 141 6.48 2.75 -22.60
CA ALA A 141 5.12 2.96 -22.18
C ALA A 141 4.30 1.69 -22.41
N ARG A 142 3.25 1.54 -21.61
CA ARG A 142 2.24 0.51 -21.78
C ARG A 142 0.87 1.09 -21.52
N ILE A 143 -0.12 0.64 -22.26
CA ILE A 143 -1.51 1.08 -22.10
C ILE A 143 -2.26 -0.01 -21.36
N ILE A 144 -3.01 0.40 -20.34
CA ILE A 144 -3.93 -0.43 -19.58
C ILE A 144 -5.28 0.28 -19.61
N SER A 145 -6.30 -0.37 -20.17
CA SER A 145 -7.64 0.19 -20.34
C SER A 145 -8.65 -0.48 -19.40
N GLY A 146 -9.81 0.17 -19.22
CA GLY A 146 -10.90 -0.37 -18.39
C GLY A 146 -10.62 -0.32 -16.89
N ILE A 147 -9.73 0.56 -16.44
CA ILE A 147 -9.42 0.71 -15.02
C ILE A 147 -10.54 1.49 -14.34
N THR A 148 -11.06 0.95 -13.23
CA THR A 148 -11.89 1.71 -12.29
C THR A 148 -11.01 2.20 -11.14
N ILE A 149 -10.95 3.51 -10.95
CA ILE A 149 -10.21 4.11 -9.83
C ILE A 149 -10.98 3.86 -8.54
N GLY A 150 -10.29 3.38 -7.52
CA GLY A 150 -10.89 3.08 -6.22
C GLY A 150 -9.83 2.90 -5.13
N PRO A 151 -10.24 2.54 -3.91
CA PRO A 151 -9.30 2.22 -2.85
C PRO A 151 -8.42 1.03 -3.24
N SER A 152 -7.16 1.06 -2.78
CA SER A 152 -6.22 -0.04 -2.97
C SER A 152 -6.61 -1.25 -2.12
N PRO A 153 -6.28 -2.47 -2.57
CA PRO A 153 -6.40 -3.66 -1.74
C PRO A 153 -5.67 -3.48 -0.40
N GLU A 154 -6.25 -3.99 0.67
CA GLU A 154 -5.76 -3.77 2.04
C GLU A 154 -4.30 -4.19 2.21
N TRP A 155 -3.90 -5.34 1.67
CA TRP A 155 -2.53 -5.85 1.74
C TRP A 155 -1.49 -4.88 1.15
N MET A 156 -1.86 -4.17 0.07
CA MET A 156 -0.98 -3.21 -0.59
C MET A 156 -0.89 -1.94 0.23
N GLY A 157 -2.05 -1.45 0.71
CA GLY A 157 -2.11 -0.28 1.58
C GLY A 157 -1.30 -0.46 2.86
N ARG A 158 -1.37 -1.63 3.50
CA ARG A 158 -0.60 -1.96 4.70
C ARG A 158 0.91 -1.96 4.46
N ARG A 159 1.36 -2.58 3.38
CA ARG A 159 2.79 -2.58 3.00
C ARG A 159 3.31 -1.18 2.69
N LEU A 160 2.52 -0.35 2.00
CA LEU A 160 2.86 1.05 1.75
C LEU A 160 3.01 1.83 3.05
N LEU A 161 2.07 1.66 3.99
CA LEU A 161 2.13 2.31 5.30
C LEU A 161 3.35 1.86 6.10
N ALA A 162 3.66 0.56 6.09
CA ALA A 162 4.86 0.01 6.73
C ALA A 162 6.15 0.61 6.14
N ALA A 163 6.14 0.95 4.85
CA ALA A 163 7.24 1.65 4.17
C ALA A 163 7.18 3.20 4.33
N GLY A 164 6.30 3.73 5.18
CA GLY A 164 6.17 5.17 5.44
C GLY A 164 5.42 5.94 4.35
N MET A 165 4.72 5.26 3.44
CA MET A 165 3.94 5.88 2.36
C MET A 165 2.45 5.82 2.66
N ARG A 166 1.76 6.96 2.50
CA ARG A 166 0.30 7.03 2.64
C ARG A 166 -0.38 6.48 1.37
N PRO A 167 -1.27 5.48 1.47
CA PRO A 167 -2.10 5.02 0.35
C PRO A 167 -3.03 6.12 -0.16
N ILE A 168 -3.28 6.15 -1.46
CA ILE A 168 -4.07 7.16 -2.17
C ILE A 168 -5.22 6.50 -2.94
N ASN A 169 -4.90 5.71 -3.95
CA ASN A 169 -5.85 4.92 -4.75
C ASN A 169 -5.10 3.81 -5.49
N ASN A 170 -5.83 2.83 -6.02
CA ASN A 170 -5.28 1.65 -6.68
C ASN A 170 -4.28 1.94 -7.82
N VAL A 171 -4.41 3.06 -8.53
CA VAL A 171 -3.50 3.43 -9.64
C VAL A 171 -2.22 4.10 -9.14
N VAL A 172 -2.32 5.03 -8.20
CA VAL A 172 -1.13 5.69 -7.63
C VAL A 172 -0.35 4.70 -6.77
N ASP A 173 -1.06 3.92 -5.97
CA ASP A 173 -0.46 3.01 -5.00
C ASP A 173 0.28 1.85 -5.67
N ILE A 174 -0.21 1.32 -6.80
CA ILE A 174 0.52 0.27 -7.52
C ILE A 174 1.86 0.79 -8.06
N THR A 175 1.94 2.05 -8.50
CA THR A 175 3.21 2.63 -8.97
C THR A 175 4.22 2.77 -7.83
N ASN A 176 3.77 3.22 -6.66
CA ASN A 176 4.60 3.29 -5.45
C ASN A 176 5.00 1.90 -4.96
N TYR A 177 4.07 0.95 -5.00
CA TYR A 177 4.29 -0.41 -4.57
C TYR A 177 5.37 -1.09 -5.40
N VAL A 178 5.29 -1.01 -6.73
CA VAL A 178 6.30 -1.58 -7.64
C VAL A 178 7.64 -0.84 -7.52
N MET A 179 7.62 0.48 -7.27
CA MET A 179 8.84 1.23 -6.98
C MET A 179 9.55 0.68 -5.75
N LEU A 180 8.84 0.41 -4.65
CA LEU A 180 9.42 -0.21 -3.46
C LEU A 180 9.84 -1.66 -3.70
N GLU A 181 9.04 -2.44 -4.43
CA GLU A 181 9.28 -3.86 -4.65
C GLU A 181 10.51 -4.10 -5.54
N PHE A 182 10.57 -3.44 -6.69
CA PHE A 182 11.61 -3.63 -7.71
C PHE A 182 12.69 -2.56 -7.73
N GLY A 183 12.47 -1.39 -7.12
CA GLY A 183 13.38 -0.24 -7.22
C GLY A 183 13.22 0.54 -8.52
N GLN A 184 12.10 0.34 -9.22
CA GLN A 184 11.81 0.99 -10.50
C GLN A 184 10.71 2.04 -10.31
N PRO A 185 11.03 3.34 -10.35
CA PRO A 185 10.02 4.39 -10.39
C PRO A 185 9.14 4.24 -11.63
N LEU A 186 7.83 4.37 -11.45
CA LEU A 186 6.83 4.33 -12.51
C LEU A 186 5.96 5.58 -12.44
N HIS A 187 5.35 5.91 -13.57
CA HIS A 187 4.38 6.99 -13.66
C HIS A 187 3.17 6.57 -14.49
N GLY A 188 1.99 6.99 -14.07
CA GLY A 188 0.74 6.78 -14.80
C GLY A 188 0.27 8.09 -15.43
N PHE A 189 -0.02 8.05 -16.73
CA PHE A 189 -0.68 9.15 -17.44
C PHE A 189 -2.13 8.75 -17.74
N ASP A 190 -3.04 9.70 -17.65
CA ASP A 190 -4.36 9.53 -18.26
C ASP A 190 -4.21 9.61 -19.79
N TYR A 191 -4.44 8.49 -20.47
CA TYR A 191 -4.25 8.34 -21.90
C TYR A 191 -5.04 9.38 -22.71
N GLU A 192 -6.26 9.73 -22.28
CA GLU A 192 -7.12 10.69 -22.98
C GLU A 192 -6.59 12.12 -22.87
N LEU A 193 -5.76 12.40 -21.87
CA LEU A 193 -5.13 13.71 -21.65
C LEU A 193 -3.77 13.84 -22.33
N VAL A 194 -3.19 12.73 -22.82
CA VAL A 194 -1.95 12.77 -23.59
C VAL A 194 -2.24 13.29 -24.99
N ARG A 195 -1.86 14.55 -25.23
CA ARG A 195 -2.07 15.21 -26.53
C ARG A 195 -1.40 14.41 -27.64
N GLN A 196 -2.15 14.23 -28.73
CA GLN A 196 -1.73 13.49 -29.93
C GLN A 196 -1.30 12.04 -29.64
N GLN A 197 -1.56 11.53 -28.42
CA GLN A 197 -1.08 10.23 -27.98
C GLN A 197 0.44 10.07 -28.26
N HIS A 198 1.21 11.15 -28.07
CA HIS A 198 2.63 11.19 -28.33
C HIS A 198 3.40 11.73 -27.14
N ILE A 199 4.28 10.89 -26.59
CA ILE A 199 5.22 11.28 -25.53
C ILE A 199 6.57 11.58 -26.18
N ILE A 200 7.07 12.80 -25.97
CA ILE A 200 8.38 13.24 -26.45
C ILE A 200 9.26 13.51 -25.22
N VAL A 201 10.33 12.73 -25.07
CA VAL A 201 11.31 12.89 -23.99
C VAL A 201 12.44 13.77 -24.48
N ARG A 202 12.51 14.99 -23.93
CA ARG A 202 13.49 16.02 -24.28
C ARG A 202 13.80 16.94 -23.10
N ARG A 203 14.88 17.72 -23.22
CA ARG A 203 15.26 18.82 -22.33
C ARG A 203 14.21 19.94 -22.37
N ALA A 204 14.05 20.64 -21.25
CA ALA A 204 13.25 21.85 -21.18
C ALA A 204 13.87 22.98 -22.02
N HIS A 205 13.04 23.90 -22.48
CA HIS A 205 13.48 25.11 -23.19
C HIS A 205 13.82 26.22 -22.20
#